data_AF-A0A4R1NM82-F1
#
_entry.id   AF-A0A4R1NM82-F1
#
_cell.length_a   1.000
_cell.length_b   1.000
_cell.length_c   1.000
_cell.angle_alpha   90.00
_cell.angle_beta   90.00
_cell.angle_gamma   90.00
#
_symmetry.space_group_name_H-M   'P 1'
#
loop_
_entity.id
_entity.type
_entity.pdbx_description
1 polymer ?
#
loop_
_entity_poly.entity_id
_entity_poly.type
_entity_poly.pdbx_seq_one_letter_code
_entity_poly.pdbx_strand_id
1 'polypeptide(L)'
;MSVARDILATYRGPHKVVARLLSMGEREDRVFVILMAACAVTFIGQWPRLAREAHLTGEELNPLLGGTLMAWLFIAPLLAYALALIVHVLFRAIGRKQTSFGSRLALFWAMLAASPLILLHGLVAGFIGEGIELAGVGLVWLICFMWFWISGMLQAGKRSA
;
A
#
# COMPACT_ATOMS: atom_id res chain seq x y z
N MET A 1 -12.75 -5.99 14.02
CA MET A 1 -12.50 -7.26 13.30
C MET A 1 -11.03 -7.35 12.95
N SER A 2 -10.49 -8.54 12.68
CA SER A 2 -9.09 -8.75 12.31
C SER A 2 -8.77 -8.09 10.96
N VAL A 3 -7.64 -7.38 10.88
CA VAL A 3 -7.14 -6.71 9.66
C VAL A 3 -7.08 -7.67 8.46
N ALA A 4 -6.68 -8.92 8.67
CA ALA A 4 -6.62 -9.93 7.60
C ALA A 4 -7.98 -10.19 6.91
N ARG A 5 -9.08 -10.23 7.68
CA ARG A 5 -10.43 -10.37 7.12
C ARG A 5 -10.83 -9.14 6.32
N ASP A 6 -10.43 -7.96 6.77
CA ASP A 6 -10.70 -6.70 6.06
C ASP A 6 -9.91 -6.62 4.74
N ILE A 7 -8.68 -7.14 4.70
CA ILE A 7 -7.90 -7.30 3.46
C ILE A 7 -8.66 -8.19 2.48
N LEU A 8 -9.06 -9.41 2.88
CA LEU A 8 -9.82 -10.32 2.01
C LEU A 8 -11.17 -9.75 1.56
N ALA A 9 -11.86 -9.02 2.44
CA ALA A 9 -13.10 -8.34 2.09
C ALA A 9 -12.89 -7.21 1.07
N THR A 10 -11.71 -6.58 1.06
CA THR A 10 -11.36 -5.51 0.11
C THR A 10 -11.33 -6.02 -1.33
N TYR A 11 -10.94 -7.28 -1.56
CA TYR A 11 -10.98 -7.90 -2.90
C TYR A 11 -12.42 -8.08 -3.43
N ARG A 12 -13.40 -8.27 -2.54
CA ARG A 12 -14.82 -8.42 -2.92
C ARG A 12 -15.58 -7.09 -3.00
N GLY A 13 -15.14 -6.08 -2.25
CA GLY A 13 -15.88 -4.83 -2.10
C GLY A 13 -15.10 -3.78 -1.33
N PRO A 14 -14.13 -3.10 -1.98
CA PRO A 14 -13.24 -2.16 -1.30
C PRO A 14 -14.01 -0.97 -0.68
N HIS A 15 -15.07 -0.51 -1.35
CA HIS A 15 -15.92 0.58 -0.87
C HIS A 15 -16.57 0.28 0.49
N LYS A 16 -17.00 -0.97 0.75
CA LYS A 16 -17.63 -1.34 2.03
C LYS A 16 -16.65 -1.30 3.18
N VAL A 17 -15.40 -1.70 2.92
CA VAL A 17 -14.34 -1.68 3.93
C VAL A 17 -13.95 -0.25 4.27
N VAL A 18 -13.74 0.61 3.26
CA VAL A 18 -13.41 2.02 3.48
C VAL A 18 -14.57 2.76 4.16
N ALA A 19 -15.83 2.51 3.78
CA ALA A 19 -16.99 3.10 4.44
C ALA A 19 -17.05 2.74 5.94
N ARG A 20 -16.75 1.48 6.26
CA ARG A 20 -16.68 0.99 7.64
C ARG A 20 -15.51 1.60 8.40
N LEU A 21 -14.31 1.68 7.80
CA LEU A 21 -13.16 2.30 8.45
C LEU A 21 -13.43 3.78 8.76
N LEU A 22 -14.05 4.50 7.82
CA LEU A 22 -14.53 5.86 8.05
C LEU A 22 -15.61 5.93 9.15
N SER A 23 -16.40 4.87 9.38
CA SER A 23 -17.47 4.87 10.40
C SER A 23 -16.99 4.66 11.81
N MET A 24 -15.73 4.24 11.98
CA MET A 24 -15.13 3.99 13.28
C MET A 24 -14.52 5.24 13.93
N GLY A 25 -14.82 6.43 13.40
CA GLY A 25 -14.34 7.73 13.88
C GLY A 25 -13.00 8.16 13.26
N GLU A 26 -12.74 9.47 13.26
CA GLU A 26 -11.47 10.03 12.81
C GLU A 26 -10.38 9.76 13.84
N ARG A 27 -9.42 8.93 13.45
CA ARG A 27 -8.34 8.45 14.31
C ARG A 27 -7.05 8.34 13.51
N GLU A 28 -6.28 9.42 13.51
CA GLU A 28 -5.00 9.55 12.80
C GLU A 28 -3.98 8.51 13.27
N ASP A 29 -4.04 8.11 14.55
CA ASP A 29 -3.23 7.03 15.11
C ASP A 29 -3.43 5.71 14.35
N ARG A 30 -4.67 5.36 13.99
CA ARG A 30 -4.95 4.14 13.21
C ARG A 30 -4.45 4.25 11.78
N VAL A 31 -4.59 5.42 11.18
CA VAL A 31 -4.15 5.68 9.79
C VAL A 31 -2.63 5.51 9.71
N PHE A 32 -1.90 6.04 10.68
CA PHE A 32 -0.47 5.83 10.80
C PHE A 32 -0.10 4.35 10.99
N VAL A 33 -0.80 3.62 11.87
CA VAL A 33 -0.55 2.18 12.07
C VAL A 33 -0.79 1.38 10.79
N ILE A 34 -1.83 1.70 10.01
CA ILE A 34 -2.11 1.06 8.71
C ILE A 34 -0.94 1.29 7.73
N LEU A 35 -0.42 2.52 7.67
CA LEU A 35 0.72 2.87 6.83
C LEU A 35 1.98 2.10 7.25
N MET A 36 2.29 2.11 8.54
CA MET A 36 3.46 1.38 9.08
C MET A 36 3.35 -0.11 8.82
N ALA A 37 2.16 -0.69 8.96
CA ALA A 37 1.92 -2.09 8.61
C ALA A 37 2.14 -2.35 7.11
N ALA A 38 1.66 -1.46 6.23
CA ALA A 38 1.88 -1.59 4.79
C ALA A 38 3.37 -1.51 4.43
N CYS A 39 4.13 -0.60 5.05
CA CYS A 39 5.58 -0.50 4.88
C CYS A 39 6.29 -1.77 5.37
N ALA A 40 5.94 -2.27 6.56
CA ALA A 40 6.55 -3.48 7.12
C ALA A 40 6.30 -4.72 6.24
N VAL A 41 5.08 -4.90 5.74
CA VAL A 41 4.77 -6.03 4.84
C VAL A 41 5.48 -5.86 3.50
N THR A 42 5.62 -4.64 2.99
CA THR A 42 6.36 -4.38 1.75
C THR A 42 7.85 -4.67 1.91
N PHE A 43 8.43 -4.29 3.05
CA PHE A 43 9.80 -4.66 3.41
C PHE A 43 10.00 -6.18 3.40
N ILE A 44 9.12 -6.94 4.07
CA ILE A 44 9.15 -8.41 4.07
C ILE A 44 9.04 -8.96 2.64
N GLY A 45 8.18 -8.36 1.82
CA GLY A 45 8.03 -8.71 0.41
C GLY A 45 9.31 -8.50 -0.41
N GLN A 46 10.19 -7.57 -0.03
CA GLN A 46 11.42 -7.33 -0.77
C GLN A 46 12.55 -8.31 -0.44
N TRP A 47 12.43 -9.09 0.64
CA TRP A 47 13.49 -10.00 1.08
C TRP A 47 13.92 -11.03 0.02
N PRO A 48 13.01 -11.72 -0.69
CA PRO A 48 13.43 -12.72 -1.67
C PRO A 48 14.20 -12.08 -2.83
N ARG A 49 13.80 -10.88 -3.26
CA ARG A 49 14.49 -10.12 -4.31
C ARG A 49 15.90 -9.74 -3.87
N LEU A 50 16.04 -9.17 -2.67
CA LEU A 50 17.34 -8.75 -2.13
C LEU A 50 18.27 -9.93 -1.86
N ALA A 51 17.73 -11.07 -1.42
CA ALA A 51 18.49 -12.30 -1.25
C ALA A 51 19.05 -12.82 -2.59
N ARG A 52 18.24 -12.76 -3.65
CA ARG A 52 18.71 -13.10 -5.00
C ARG A 52 19.78 -12.14 -5.49
N GLU A 53 19.57 -10.84 -5.30
CA GLU A 53 20.52 -9.79 -5.68
C GLU A 53 21.87 -10.01 -5.01
N ALA A 54 21.90 -10.13 -3.68
CA ALA A 54 23.10 -10.43 -2.90
C ALA A 54 23.82 -11.70 -3.40
N HIS A 55 23.05 -12.74 -3.74
CA HIS A 55 23.62 -13.98 -4.25
C HIS A 55 24.26 -13.85 -5.63
N LEU A 56 23.66 -13.04 -6.53
CA LEU A 56 24.14 -12.86 -7.90
C LEU A 56 25.30 -11.86 -8.00
N THR A 57 25.29 -10.79 -7.19
CA THR A 57 26.32 -9.74 -7.21
C THR A 57 27.49 -10.03 -6.28
N GLY A 58 27.33 -10.98 -5.35
CA GLY A 58 28.30 -11.25 -4.30
C GLY A 58 28.30 -10.20 -3.18
N GLU A 59 27.30 -9.31 -3.15
CA GLU A 59 27.14 -8.32 -2.08
C GLU A 59 26.65 -8.96 -0.78
N GLU A 60 26.89 -8.28 0.34
CA GLU A 60 26.37 -8.70 1.63
C GLU A 60 24.88 -8.38 1.76
N LEU A 61 24.09 -9.37 2.18
CA LEU A 61 22.65 -9.23 2.35
C LEU A 61 22.27 -8.28 3.50
N ASN A 62 23.04 -8.26 4.59
CA ASN A 62 22.71 -7.47 5.79
C ASN A 62 22.69 -5.96 5.52
N PRO A 63 23.71 -5.37 4.86
CA PRO A 63 23.66 -3.98 4.40
C PRO A 63 22.46 -3.67 3.50
N LEU A 64 22.14 -4.53 2.54
CA LEU A 64 21.00 -4.36 1.63
C LEU A 64 19.66 -4.35 2.37
N LEU A 65 19.47 -5.29 3.30
CA LEU A 65 18.29 -5.34 4.16
C LEU A 65 18.23 -4.11 5.08
N GLY A 66 19.35 -3.69 5.65
CA GLY A 66 19.44 -2.52 6.52
C GLY A 66 19.06 -1.22 5.80
N GLY A 67 19.59 -1.00 4.60
CA GLY A 67 19.25 0.16 3.77
C GLY A 67 17.77 0.16 3.37
N THR A 68 17.26 -1.01 2.98
CA THR A 68 15.85 -1.17 2.62
C THR A 68 14.92 -0.96 3.80
N LEU A 69 15.29 -1.43 5.00
CA LEU A 69 14.53 -1.19 6.23
C LEU A 69 14.47 0.31 6.55
N MET A 70 15.59 1.05 6.44
CA MET A 70 15.56 2.50 6.65
C MET A 70 14.68 3.21 5.62
N ALA A 71 14.77 2.81 4.35
CA ALA A 71 13.93 3.37 3.31
C ALA A 71 12.44 3.16 3.62
N TRP A 72 12.01 1.96 4.02
CA TRP A 72 10.60 1.68 4.29
C TRP A 72 10.09 2.19 5.65
N LEU A 73 10.95 2.26 6.67
CA LEU A 73 10.53 2.66 8.01
C LEU A 73 10.51 4.19 8.20
N PHE A 74 11.40 4.91 7.51
CA PHE A 74 11.54 6.37 7.66
C PHE A 74 11.17 7.14 6.40
N ILE A 75 11.69 6.74 5.23
CA ILE A 75 11.51 7.52 4.00
C ILE A 75 10.12 7.29 3.40
N ALA A 76 9.69 6.03 3.28
CA ALA A 76 8.43 5.67 2.65
C ALA A 76 7.20 6.28 3.34
N PRO A 77 7.09 6.33 4.68
CA PRO A 77 5.97 6.98 5.33
C PRO A 77 5.91 8.49 5.02
N LEU A 78 7.06 9.17 5.04
CA LEU A 78 7.13 10.60 4.67
C LEU A 78 6.67 10.83 3.23
N LEU A 79 7.15 10.00 2.29
CA LEU A 79 6.72 10.05 0.89
C LEU A 79 5.22 9.76 0.73
N ALA A 80 4.68 8.78 1.47
CA ALA A 80 3.27 8.43 1.44
C ALA A 80 2.38 9.58 1.97
N TYR A 81 2.81 10.29 3.01
CA TYR A 81 2.12 11.48 3.51
C TYR A 81 2.17 12.63 2.50
N ALA A 82 3.33 12.88 1.87
CA ALA A 82 3.45 13.87 0.80
C ALA A 82 2.53 13.53 -0.38
N LEU A 83 2.50 12.27 -0.81
CA LEU A 83 1.61 11.79 -1.85
C LEU A 83 0.14 11.95 -1.45
N ALA A 84 -0.23 11.63 -0.21
CA ALA A 84 -1.59 11.80 0.28
C ALA A 84 -2.04 13.27 0.24
N LEU A 85 -1.14 14.21 0.53
CA LEU A 85 -1.40 15.65 0.40
C LEU A 85 -1.58 16.05 -1.07
N ILE A 86 -0.71 15.60 -1.97
CA ILE A 86 -0.81 15.88 -3.42
C ILE A 86 -2.16 15.36 -3.96
N VAL A 87 -2.51 14.13 -3.62
CA VAL A 87 -3.77 13.49 -4.01
C VAL A 87 -4.96 14.28 -3.46
N HIS A 88 -4.90 14.71 -2.20
CA HIS A 88 -5.95 15.54 -1.61
C HIS A 88 -6.12 16.87 -2.35
N VAL A 89 -5.02 17.57 -2.64
CA VAL A 89 -5.03 18.84 -3.38
C VAL A 89 -5.58 18.67 -4.80
N LEU A 90 -5.17 17.61 -5.51
CA LEU A 90 -5.65 17.31 -6.86
C LEU A 90 -7.17 17.09 -6.88
N PHE A 91 -7.69 16.31 -5.93
CA PHE A 91 -9.13 16.06 -5.84
C PHE A 91 -9.93 17.29 -5.39
N ARG A 92 -9.33 18.13 -4.55
CA ARG A 92 -9.91 19.43 -4.18
C ARG A 92 -9.98 20.37 -5.39
N ALA A 93 -8.97 20.37 -6.25
CA ALA A 93 -8.97 21.15 -7.49
C ALA A 93 -10.05 20.69 -8.49
N ILE A 94 -10.37 19.40 -8.49
CA ILE A 94 -11.47 18.81 -9.29
C ILE A 94 -12.86 19.09 -8.66
N GLY A 95 -12.93 19.78 -7.52
CA GLY A 95 -14.19 20.16 -6.86
C GLY A 95 -14.84 19.04 -6.04
N ARG A 96 -14.12 17.95 -5.75
CA ARG A 96 -14.63 16.90 -4.85
C ARG A 96 -14.44 17.33 -3.40
N LYS A 97 -15.55 17.41 -2.64
CA LYS A 97 -15.53 17.53 -1.18
C LYS A 97 -14.98 16.22 -0.61
N GLN A 98 -13.68 16.18 -0.36
CA GLN A 98 -13.00 15.06 0.30
C GLN A 98 -12.36 15.60 1.57
N THR A 99 -12.52 14.91 2.70
CA THR A 99 -11.74 15.25 3.89
C THR A 99 -10.29 14.80 3.72
N SER A 100 -9.34 15.55 4.30
CA SER A 100 -7.93 15.17 4.32
C SER A 100 -7.71 13.81 5.02
N PHE A 101 -8.53 13.51 6.03
CA PHE A 101 -8.51 12.20 6.69
C PHE A 101 -8.94 11.07 5.75
N GLY A 102 -10.04 11.27 5.00
CA GLY A 102 -10.57 10.27 4.08
C GLY A 102 -9.62 9.92 2.93
N SER A 103 -8.90 10.91 2.39
CA SER A 103 -7.91 10.67 1.33
C SER A 103 -6.70 9.87 1.83
N ARG A 104 -6.18 10.18 3.02
CA ARG A 104 -5.07 9.43 3.64
C ARG A 104 -5.47 7.99 3.93
N LEU A 105 -6.62 7.81 4.57
CA LEU A 105 -7.14 6.48 4.91
C LEU A 105 -7.33 5.63 3.65
N ALA A 106 -7.93 6.19 2.59
CA ALA A 106 -8.13 5.45 1.33
C ALA A 106 -6.81 5.03 0.68
N LEU A 107 -5.81 5.92 0.64
CA LEU A 107 -4.51 5.63 0.06
C LEU A 107 -3.74 4.57 0.88
N PHE A 108 -3.66 4.75 2.20
CA PHE A 108 -2.89 3.85 3.06
C PHE A 108 -3.57 2.49 3.18
N TRP A 109 -4.90 2.46 3.21
CA TRP A 109 -5.65 1.21 3.16
C TRP A 109 -5.42 0.46 1.84
N ALA A 110 -5.44 1.16 0.70
CA ALA A 110 -5.16 0.53 -0.60
C ALA A 110 -3.75 -0.09 -0.63
N MET A 111 -2.77 0.61 -0.04
CA MET A 111 -1.39 0.10 0.07
C MET A 111 -1.32 -1.16 0.93
N LEU A 112 -2.00 -1.19 2.08
CA LEU A 112 -2.06 -2.36 2.94
C LEU A 112 -2.85 -3.52 2.31
N ALA A 113 -3.97 -3.24 1.66
CA ALA A 113 -4.81 -4.27 1.03
C ALA A 113 -4.13 -4.93 -0.18
N ALA A 114 -3.24 -4.21 -0.86
CA ALA A 114 -2.42 -4.75 -1.94
C ALA A 114 -1.24 -5.60 -1.44
N SER A 115 -1.04 -5.71 -0.12
CA SER A 115 0.09 -6.45 0.46
C SER A 115 0.23 -7.92 0.02
N PRO A 116 -0.85 -8.73 -0.17
CA PRO A 116 -0.67 -10.11 -0.63
C PRO A 116 -0.05 -10.18 -2.02
N LEU A 117 -0.39 -9.24 -2.90
CA LEU A 117 0.17 -9.14 -4.24
C LEU A 117 1.62 -8.63 -4.22
N ILE A 118 1.96 -7.73 -3.28
CA ILE A 118 3.35 -7.28 -3.06
C ILE A 118 4.23 -8.45 -2.62
N LEU A 119 3.75 -9.26 -1.68
CA LEU A 119 4.45 -10.46 -1.22
C LEU A 119 4.66 -11.46 -2.36
N LEU A 120 3.62 -11.68 -3.18
CA LEU A 120 3.72 -12.55 -4.35
C LEU A 120 4.73 -12.01 -5.37
N HIS A 121 4.69 -10.72 -5.67
CA HIS A 121 5.63 -10.07 -6.58
C HIS A 121 7.07 -10.22 -6.11
N GLY A 122 7.30 -10.01 -4.80
CA GLY A 122 8.58 -10.23 -4.16
C GLY A 122 9.11 -11.65 -4.29
N LEU A 123 8.22 -12.63 -4.08
CA LEU A 123 8.53 -14.05 -4.23
C LEU A 123 8.92 -14.39 -5.68
N VAL A 124 8.14 -13.95 -6.66
CA VAL A 124 8.43 -14.15 -8.09
C VAL A 124 9.77 -13.50 -8.47
N ALA A 125 10.03 -12.28 -7.99
CA ALA A 125 11.29 -11.60 -8.24
C ALA A 125 12.51 -12.35 -7.67
N GLY A 126 12.38 -12.93 -6.48
CA GLY A 126 13.47 -13.67 -5.84
C GLY A 126 13.73 -15.05 -6.45
N PHE A 127 12.68 -15.83 -6.66
CA PHE A 127 12.82 -17.22 -7.12
C PHE A 127 13.04 -17.32 -8.62
N ILE A 128 12.29 -16.54 -9.40
CA ILE A 128 12.24 -16.67 -10.87
C ILE A 128 13.19 -15.64 -11.49
N GLY A 129 13.12 -14.40 -11.03
CA GLY A 129 13.91 -13.28 -11.53
C GLY A 129 13.12 -12.38 -12.49
N GLU A 130 13.83 -11.63 -13.33
CA GLU A 130 13.20 -10.76 -14.32
C GLU A 130 12.55 -11.58 -15.44
N GLY A 131 11.31 -11.26 -15.78
CA GLY A 131 10.57 -11.98 -16.81
C GLY A 131 9.10 -11.56 -16.93
N ILE A 132 8.38 -12.23 -17.82
CA ILE A 132 6.95 -11.95 -18.09
C ILE A 132 6.07 -12.23 -16.88
N GLU A 133 6.44 -13.18 -16.03
CA GLU A 133 5.70 -13.53 -14.82
C GLU A 133 5.78 -12.40 -13.78
N LEU A 134 6.97 -11.82 -13.59
CA LEU A 134 7.17 -10.68 -12.71
C LEU A 134 6.34 -9.47 -13.20
N ALA A 135 6.42 -9.18 -14.50
CA ALA A 135 5.64 -8.10 -15.12
C ALA A 135 4.12 -8.36 -15.01
N GLY A 136 3.69 -9.61 -15.18
CA GLY A 136 2.29 -10.02 -15.04
C GLY A 136 1.76 -9.81 -13.62
N VAL A 137 2.50 -10.26 -12.59
CA VAL A 137 2.13 -10.02 -11.20
C VAL A 137 2.16 -8.53 -10.87
N GLY A 138 3.14 -7.79 -11.39
CA GLY A 138 3.23 -6.34 -11.23
C GLY A 138 2.03 -5.60 -11.84
N LEU A 139 1.58 -6.03 -13.02
CA LEU A 139 0.38 -5.48 -13.66
C LEU A 139 -0.89 -5.78 -12.86
N VAL A 140 -1.05 -7.03 -12.39
CA VAL A 140 -2.19 -7.41 -11.54
C VAL A 140 -2.19 -6.60 -10.24
N TRP A 141 -1.02 -6.44 -9.62
CA TRP A 141 -0.84 -5.58 -8.45
C TRP A 141 -1.28 -4.15 -8.73
N LEU A 142 -0.82 -3.55 -9.83
CA LEU A 142 -1.16 -2.18 -10.21
C LEU A 142 -2.68 -2.01 -10.41
N ILE A 143 -3.31 -2.95 -11.13
CA ILE A 143 -4.76 -2.94 -11.38
C ILE A 143 -5.54 -3.04 -10.07
N CYS A 144 -5.17 -3.97 -9.18
CA CYS A 144 -5.82 -4.13 -7.88
C CYS A 144 -5.61 -2.90 -6.99
N PHE A 145 -4.39 -2.34 -6.95
CA PHE A 145 -4.10 -1.13 -6.20
C PHE A 145 -4.93 0.06 -6.69
N MET A 146 -4.96 0.29 -8.00
CA MET A 146 -5.80 1.34 -8.62
C MET A 146 -7.28 1.14 -8.28
N TRP A 147 -7.78 -0.09 -8.37
CA TRP A 147 -9.16 -0.43 -8.03
C TRP A 147 -9.50 -0.14 -6.55
N PHE A 148 -8.64 -0.56 -5.62
CA PHE A 148 -8.81 -0.31 -4.18
C PHE A 148 -8.76 1.18 -3.87
N TRP A 149 -7.80 1.89 -4.48
CA TRP A 149 -7.59 3.30 -4.25
C TRP A 149 -8.74 4.15 -4.80
N ILE A 150 -9.12 3.98 -6.07
CA ILE A 150 -10.24 4.72 -6.68
C ILE A 150 -11.53 4.45 -5.91
N SER A 151 -11.82 3.19 -5.57
CA SER A 151 -13.02 2.83 -4.81
C SER A 151 -13.03 3.47 -3.42
N GLY A 152 -11.88 3.49 -2.74
CA GLY A 152 -11.74 4.13 -1.44
C GLY A 152 -11.92 5.64 -1.50
N MET A 153 -11.33 6.29 -2.51
CA MET A 153 -11.50 7.72 -2.74
C MET A 153 -12.95 8.08 -3.05
N LEU A 154 -13.61 7.36 -3.96
CA LEU A 154 -15.02 7.61 -4.28
C LEU A 154 -15.91 7.51 -3.02
N GLN A 155 -15.61 6.58 -2.13
CA GLN A 155 -16.35 6.41 -0.88
C GLN A 155 -16.07 7.54 0.13
N ALA A 156 -14.82 8.02 0.22
CA ALA A 156 -14.45 9.13 1.09
C ALA A 156 -15.20 10.43 0.73
N GLY A 157 -15.42 10.67 -0.57
CA GLY A 157 -16.16 11.83 -1.06
C GLY A 157 -17.66 11.80 -0.74
N LYS A 158 -18.28 10.61 -0.72
CA LYS A 158 -19.72 10.47 -0.43
C LYS A 158 -20.10 10.80 1.01
N ARG A 159 -19.17 10.71 1.96
CA ARG A 159 -19.41 10.96 3.38
C ARG A 159 -19.14 12.41 3.79
N SER A 160 -18.52 13.18 2.90
CA SER A 160 -18.24 14.61 3.10
C SER A 160 -19.37 15.51 2.56
N ALA A 161 -20.44 14.90 2.02
CA ALA A 161 -21.65 15.54 1.53
C ALA A 161 -22.81 15.20 2.48
#